data_AF-A0A974ZPR6-F1
#
_entry.id   AF-A0A974ZPR6-F1
#
_cell.length_a   1.000
_cell.length_b   1.000
_cell.length_c   1.000
_cell.angle_alpha   90.00
_cell.angle_beta   90.00
_cell.angle_gamma   90.00
#
_symmetry.space_group_name_H-M   'P 1'
#
loop_
_entity.id
_entity.type
_entity.pdbx_description
1 polymer ?
#
loop_
_entity_poly.entity_id
_entity_poly.type
_entity_poly.pdbx_seq_one_letter_code
_entity_poly.pdbx_strand_id
1 'polypeptide(L)'
;MKLLRRLFILALVLLLTGCVWLRMLEMKGQLSHFDENFRVENNGHFVLDFLHPVLYDEDYLTLAKVEPSLKESLPTGPRWKQIFHKVDAGGKTVPGVDIVFTLDFDEEKRLKRWDFSPAFIAMIPGRFLEASLRSLGKGKVDEGKKQLRVNPEDLPRLNEKPPGRAQVEAALGPPSEVSEDGGKTLSIYRFQTDTLYVKPDYEDRRFAYAKLYFDPASDELQKVTARFLGLKFSVDFRKLIKLEAIGKGEK
;
A
#
# COMPACT_ATOMS: atom_id res chain seq x y z
N MET A 1 39.69 -25.67 19.10
CA MET A 1 38.51 -25.34 19.93
C MET A 1 38.13 -23.86 19.96
N LYS A 2 39.03 -22.91 20.26
CA LYS A 2 38.68 -21.47 20.37
C LYS A 2 38.16 -20.85 19.06
N LEU A 3 38.71 -21.22 17.90
CA LEU A 3 38.26 -20.73 16.59
C LEU A 3 36.89 -21.29 16.18
N LEU A 4 36.66 -22.58 16.42
CA LEU A 4 35.37 -23.25 16.15
C LEU A 4 34.24 -22.67 17.01
N ARG A 5 34.52 -22.38 18.29
CA ARG A 5 33.58 -21.71 19.19
C ARG A 5 33.25 -20.28 18.74
N ARG A 6 34.24 -19.53 18.22
CA ARG A 6 34.03 -18.19 17.67
C ARG A 6 33.20 -18.21 16.39
N LEU A 7 33.44 -19.17 15.49
CA LEU A 7 32.63 -19.39 14.29
C LEU A 7 31.18 -19.78 14.63
N PHE A 8 30.99 -20.63 15.64
CA PHE A 8 29.65 -21.03 16.08
C PHE A 8 28.88 -19.86 16.70
N ILE A 9 29.53 -19.04 17.54
CA ILE A 9 28.92 -17.83 18.11
C ILE A 9 28.61 -16.82 17.00
N LEU A 10 29.50 -16.64 16.02
CA LEU A 10 29.26 -15.73 14.89
C LEU A 10 28.08 -16.21 14.03
N ALA A 11 27.99 -17.51 13.75
CA ALA A 11 26.85 -18.10 13.04
C ALA A 11 25.55 -17.93 13.84
N LEU A 12 25.59 -18.10 15.17
CA LEU A 12 24.44 -17.91 16.04
C LEU A 12 23.98 -16.43 16.06
N VAL A 13 24.93 -15.49 16.09
CA VAL A 13 24.65 -14.04 16.03
C VAL A 13 24.04 -13.64 14.68
N LEU A 14 24.50 -14.23 13.57
CA LEU A 14 23.93 -14.01 12.24
C LEU A 14 22.50 -14.58 12.10
N LEU A 15 22.17 -15.63 12.86
CA LEU A 15 20.81 -16.18 12.93
C LEU A 15 19.89 -15.35 13.84
N LEU A 16 20.45 -14.67 14.84
CA LEU A 16 19.69 -13.82 15.78
C LEU A 16 19.26 -12.48 15.16
N THR A 17 20.00 -11.96 14.18
CA THR A 17 19.53 -10.84 13.36
C THR A 17 18.58 -11.39 12.29
N GLY A 18 17.30 -11.56 12.65
CA GLY A 18 16.29 -12.06 11.71
C GLY A 18 16.39 -11.33 10.36
N CYS A 19 16.43 -12.09 9.27
CA CYS A 19 16.48 -11.54 7.93
C CYS A 19 15.12 -10.89 7.60
N VAL A 20 15.11 -9.67 7.05
CA VAL A 20 13.89 -8.95 6.62
C VAL A 20 12.96 -9.83 5.76
N TRP A 21 13.54 -10.71 4.92
CA TRP A 21 12.78 -11.60 4.05
C TRP A 21 12.02 -12.68 4.81
N LEU A 22 12.55 -13.16 5.94
CA LEU A 22 11.85 -14.12 6.80
C LEU A 22 10.65 -13.45 7.49
N ARG A 23 10.82 -12.22 7.97
CA ARG A 23 9.71 -11.44 8.55
C ARG A 23 8.64 -11.08 7.53
N MET A 24 9.03 -10.78 6.29
CA MET A 24 8.07 -10.58 5.20
C MET A 24 7.31 -11.88 4.86
N LEU A 25 7.97 -13.03 4.93
CA LEU A 25 7.31 -14.34 4.76
C LEU A 25 6.36 -14.62 5.93
N GLU A 26 6.76 -14.30 7.16
CA GLU A 26 5.91 -14.41 8.35
C GLU A 26 4.69 -13.50 8.26
N MET A 27 4.86 -12.22 7.88
CA MET A 27 3.75 -11.29 7.62
C MET A 27 2.82 -11.84 6.53
N LYS A 28 3.34 -12.47 5.47
CA LYS A 28 2.49 -13.14 4.47
C LYS A 28 1.66 -14.27 5.10
N GLY A 29 2.24 -15.05 6.01
CA GLY A 29 1.53 -16.07 6.79
C GLY A 29 0.45 -15.48 7.70
N GLN A 30 0.73 -14.33 8.34
CA GLN A 30 -0.27 -13.59 9.11
C GLN A 30 -1.42 -13.12 8.23
N LEU A 31 -1.15 -12.67 7.00
CA LEU A 31 -2.18 -12.26 6.05
C LEU A 31 -3.10 -13.42 5.63
N SER A 32 -2.65 -14.68 5.67
CA SER A 32 -3.55 -15.83 5.46
C SER A 32 -4.47 -16.13 6.65
N HIS A 33 -4.11 -15.65 7.84
CA HIS A 33 -4.91 -15.69 9.07
C HIS A 33 -5.30 -14.28 9.49
N PHE A 34 -5.94 -13.54 8.56
CA PHE A 34 -6.09 -12.09 8.66
C PHE A 34 -6.79 -11.64 9.95
N ASP A 35 -7.93 -12.23 10.29
CA ASP A 35 -8.74 -11.81 11.45
C ASP A 35 -8.09 -12.16 12.81
N GLU A 36 -7.13 -13.07 12.83
CA GLU A 36 -6.35 -13.42 14.02
C GLU A 36 -5.18 -12.45 14.24
N ASN A 37 -4.68 -11.82 13.18
CA ASN A 37 -3.44 -11.03 13.21
C ASN A 37 -3.64 -9.54 12.94
N PHE A 38 -4.79 -9.15 12.39
CA PHE A 38 -5.07 -7.78 12.00
C PHE A 38 -6.47 -7.33 12.43
N ARG A 39 -6.58 -6.05 12.76
CA ARG A 39 -7.87 -5.36 12.93
C ARG A 39 -7.92 -4.15 12.00
N VAL A 40 -9.06 -3.95 11.37
CA VAL A 40 -9.31 -2.81 10.48
C VAL A 40 -10.27 -1.83 11.16
N GLU A 41 -9.89 -0.56 11.20
CA GLU A 41 -10.76 0.55 11.59
C GLU A 41 -10.97 1.46 10.36
N ASN A 42 -12.23 1.77 10.05
CA ASN A 42 -12.59 2.57 8.88
C ASN A 42 -13.50 3.74 9.29
N ASN A 43 -12.87 4.82 9.75
CA ASN A 43 -13.54 6.01 10.29
C ASN A 43 -13.09 7.28 9.52
N GLY A 44 -13.21 7.26 8.19
CA GLY A 44 -12.68 8.31 7.31
C GLY A 44 -11.18 8.23 7.06
N HIS A 45 -10.50 7.34 7.78
CA HIS A 45 -9.17 6.81 7.51
C HIS A 45 -9.28 5.30 7.34
N PHE A 46 -8.30 4.68 6.70
CA PHE A 46 -8.12 3.23 6.78
C PHE A 46 -6.96 2.94 7.71
N VAL A 47 -7.24 2.32 8.85
CA VAL A 47 -6.22 1.95 9.84
C VAL A 47 -6.14 0.43 9.93
N LEU A 48 -4.93 -0.09 9.75
CA LEU A 48 -4.59 -1.50 9.93
C LEU A 48 -3.77 -1.65 11.21
N ASP A 49 -4.37 -2.27 12.22
CA ASP A 49 -3.69 -2.66 13.45
C ASP A 49 -3.11 -4.06 13.31
N PHE A 50 -1.87 -4.22 13.75
CA PHE A 50 -1.15 -5.48 13.79
C PHE A 50 -1.25 -6.02 15.22
N LEU A 51 -2.04 -7.08 15.42
CA LEU A 51 -2.27 -7.68 16.73
C LEU A 51 -1.03 -8.45 17.21
N HIS A 52 -0.26 -8.99 16.27
CA HIS A 52 1.00 -9.69 16.50
C HIS A 52 2.09 -9.08 15.60
N PRO A 53 2.65 -7.91 15.95
CA PRO A 53 3.55 -7.21 15.05
C PRO A 53 4.88 -7.94 14.87
N VAL A 54 5.28 -8.15 13.61
CA VAL A 54 6.52 -8.87 13.25
C VAL A 54 7.54 -8.00 12.52
N LEU A 55 7.10 -6.93 11.84
CA LEU A 55 7.96 -6.05 11.07
C LEU A 55 8.57 -4.96 11.94
N TYR A 56 9.87 -4.72 11.81
CA TYR A 56 10.58 -3.64 12.50
C TYR A 56 10.67 -2.36 11.67
N ASP A 57 10.95 -1.24 12.31
CA ASP A 57 11.24 0.04 11.66
C ASP A 57 12.44 -0.05 10.68
N GLU A 58 13.45 -0.86 11.00
CA GLU A 58 14.56 -1.17 10.08
C GLU A 58 14.14 -1.93 8.82
N ASP A 59 13.07 -2.73 8.89
CA ASP A 59 12.52 -3.41 7.71
C ASP A 59 11.92 -2.39 6.75
N TYR A 60 11.25 -1.36 7.27
CA TYR A 60 10.78 -0.24 6.46
C TYR A 60 11.94 0.40 5.71
N LEU A 61 13.02 0.79 6.40
CA LEU A 61 14.18 1.42 5.75
C LEU A 61 14.84 0.49 4.74
N THR A 62 14.89 -0.80 5.05
CA THR A 62 15.44 -1.83 4.16
C THR A 62 14.59 -2.01 2.90
N LEU A 63 13.27 -1.99 3.02
CA LEU A 63 12.37 -2.23 1.90
C LEU A 63 12.11 -0.96 1.10
N ALA A 64 11.86 0.16 1.77
CA ALA A 64 11.53 1.46 1.18
C ALA A 64 12.76 2.19 0.64
N LYS A 65 13.97 1.95 1.16
CA LYS A 65 15.22 2.64 0.77
C LYS A 65 15.14 4.17 0.82
N VAL A 66 14.20 4.67 1.60
CA VAL A 66 13.81 6.08 1.75
C VAL A 66 13.54 6.30 3.24
N GLU A 67 14.05 7.40 3.79
CA GLU A 67 13.70 7.84 5.14
C GLU A 67 12.26 8.40 5.17
N PRO A 68 11.49 8.20 6.24
CA PRO A 68 10.19 8.87 6.38
C PRO A 68 10.37 10.39 6.39
N SER A 69 9.32 11.10 5.97
CA SER A 69 9.26 12.57 6.00
C SER A 69 9.41 13.13 7.40
N LEU A 70 8.78 12.47 8.39
CA LEU A 70 8.85 12.86 9.79
C LEU A 70 9.05 11.64 10.68
N LYS A 71 9.85 11.83 11.75
CA LYS A 71 10.01 10.88 12.86
C LYS A 71 9.69 11.59 14.17
N GLU A 72 8.68 11.10 14.85
CA GLU A 72 8.25 11.55 16.17
C GLU A 72 8.58 10.45 17.18
N SER A 73 9.12 10.83 18.34
CA SER A 73 9.31 9.90 19.46
C SER A 73 8.14 10.07 20.43
N LEU A 74 7.36 9.01 20.65
CA LEU A 74 6.25 9.00 21.60
C LEU A 74 6.57 8.06 22.77
N PRO A 75 5.93 8.23 23.94
CA PRO A 75 6.13 7.33 25.08
C PRO A 75 5.88 5.85 24.76
N THR A 76 4.98 5.56 23.82
CA THR A 76 4.56 4.20 23.45
C THR A 76 5.31 3.61 22.26
N GLY A 77 6.43 4.22 21.86
CA GLY A 77 7.18 3.89 20.63
C GLY A 77 7.17 5.00 19.59
N PRO A 78 8.03 4.93 18.55
CA PRO A 78 8.13 5.97 17.55
C PRO A 78 6.91 5.99 16.61
N ARG A 79 6.63 7.17 16.06
CA ARG A 79 5.65 7.42 15.00
C ARG A 79 6.34 8.02 13.80
N TRP A 80 6.22 7.40 12.65
CA TRP A 80 6.78 7.89 11.40
C TRP A 80 5.66 8.30 10.44
N LYS A 81 5.90 9.36 9.67
CA LYS A 81 5.00 9.78 8.60
C LYS A 81 5.75 9.82 7.28
N GLN A 82 5.17 9.21 6.25
CA GLN A 82 5.59 9.44 4.87
C GLN A 82 4.54 10.32 4.20
N ILE A 83 4.96 11.52 3.79
CA ILE A 83 4.10 12.55 3.21
C ILE A 83 4.42 12.67 1.72
N PHE A 84 3.40 12.56 0.89
CA PHE A 84 3.47 12.69 -0.55
C PHE A 84 2.70 13.93 -0.99
N HIS A 85 3.44 14.93 -1.44
CA HIS A 85 2.89 16.17 -1.98
C HIS A 85 2.51 15.98 -3.44
N LYS A 86 1.35 16.49 -3.82
CA LYS A 86 0.91 16.47 -5.21
C LYS A 86 1.79 17.37 -6.07
N VAL A 87 2.15 16.88 -7.25
CA VAL A 87 2.93 17.64 -8.24
C VAL A 87 2.22 17.66 -9.60
N ASP A 88 2.48 18.70 -10.38
CA ASP A 88 2.04 18.77 -11.78
C ASP A 88 2.88 17.86 -12.70
N ALA A 89 2.58 17.87 -14.00
CA ALA A 89 3.33 17.10 -14.98
C ALA A 89 4.81 17.53 -15.10
N GLY A 90 5.15 18.76 -14.71
CA GLY A 90 6.52 19.29 -14.66
C GLY A 90 7.25 19.00 -13.35
N GLY A 91 6.61 18.33 -12.40
CA GLY A 91 7.20 18.00 -11.10
C GLY A 91 7.17 19.15 -10.08
N LYS A 92 6.45 20.24 -10.37
CA LYS A 92 6.28 21.33 -9.41
C LYS A 92 5.16 21.00 -8.43
N THR A 93 5.40 21.22 -7.14
CA THR A 93 4.36 21.10 -6.11
C THR A 93 3.20 22.04 -6.43
N VAL A 94 1.99 21.49 -6.40
CA VAL A 94 0.74 22.24 -6.61
C VAL A 94 -0.12 22.17 -5.35
N PRO A 95 -0.96 23.19 -5.10
CA PRO A 95 -1.97 23.10 -4.04
C PRO A 95 -2.84 21.84 -4.23
N GLY A 96 -3.08 21.12 -3.14
CA GLY A 96 -3.82 19.87 -3.15
C GLY A 96 -3.79 19.22 -1.78
N VAL A 97 -4.37 18.02 -1.69
CA VAL A 97 -4.33 17.21 -0.47
C VAL A 97 -3.13 16.27 -0.54
N ASP A 98 -2.35 16.24 0.53
CA ASP A 98 -1.24 15.31 0.66
C ASP A 98 -1.74 13.89 0.92
N ILE A 99 -1.05 12.91 0.33
CA ILE A 99 -1.21 11.52 0.75
C ILE A 99 -0.23 11.27 1.89
N VAL A 100 -0.78 10.91 3.05
CA VAL A 100 0.01 10.58 4.23
C VAL A 100 -0.18 9.11 4.60
N PHE A 101 0.94 8.44 4.82
CA PHE A 101 0.98 7.15 5.53
C PHE A 101 1.60 7.36 6.90
N THR A 102 0.88 7.01 7.96
CA THR A 102 1.39 7.06 9.33
C THR A 102 1.69 5.66 9.81
N LEU A 103 2.92 5.43 10.24
CA LEU A 103 3.40 4.16 10.79
C LEU A 103 3.66 4.35 12.29
N ASP A 104 2.95 3.61 13.10
CA ASP A 104 3.13 3.58 14.55
C ASP A 104 3.85 2.29 14.94
N PHE A 105 4.90 2.45 15.72
CA PHE A 105 5.69 1.35 16.24
C PHE A 105 5.45 1.20 17.75
N ASP A 106 5.65 -0.02 18.27
CA ASP A 106 5.71 -0.27 19.71
C ASP A 106 7.08 0.10 20.31
N GLU A 107 7.26 -0.13 21.60
CA GLU A 107 8.52 0.13 22.32
C GLU A 107 9.69 -0.74 21.81
N GLU A 108 9.39 -1.91 21.25
CA GLU A 108 10.35 -2.79 20.59
C GLU A 108 10.58 -2.41 19.12
N LYS A 109 10.01 -1.28 18.66
CA LYS A 109 10.07 -0.75 17.30
C LYS A 109 9.43 -1.65 16.25
N ARG A 110 8.45 -2.46 16.63
CA ARG A 110 7.66 -3.27 15.70
C ARG A 110 6.43 -2.50 15.24
N LEU A 111 6.12 -2.59 13.95
CA LEU A 111 4.99 -1.90 13.32
C LEU A 111 3.68 -2.45 13.90
N LYS A 112 3.05 -1.66 14.77
CA LYS A 112 1.79 -2.03 15.44
C LYS A 112 0.56 -1.46 14.73
N ARG A 113 0.72 -0.35 13.99
CA ARG A 113 -0.40 0.32 13.33
C ARG A 113 0.06 1.04 12.06
N TRP A 114 -0.73 0.91 11.00
CA TRP A 114 -0.53 1.61 9.74
C TRP A 114 -1.82 2.32 9.32
N ASP A 115 -1.75 3.65 9.28
CA ASP A 115 -2.86 4.53 8.94
C ASP A 115 -2.66 5.16 7.56
N PHE A 116 -3.71 5.07 6.74
CA PHE A 116 -3.81 5.59 5.39
C PHE A 116 -4.78 6.77 5.38
N SER A 117 -4.25 7.92 4.98
CA SER A 117 -5.00 9.19 4.93
C SER A 117 -6.30 9.14 4.10
N PRO A 118 -7.26 10.04 4.38
CA PRO A 118 -8.50 10.22 3.61
C PRO A 118 -8.25 10.36 2.10
N ALA A 119 -7.19 11.07 1.72
CA ALA A 119 -6.78 11.25 0.33
C ALA A 119 -6.44 9.92 -0.36
N PHE A 120 -5.76 9.01 0.33
CA PHE A 120 -5.43 7.70 -0.22
C PHE A 120 -6.70 6.85 -0.42
N ILE A 121 -7.58 6.82 0.57
CA ILE A 121 -8.80 6.00 0.52
C ILE A 121 -9.81 6.51 -0.50
N ALA A 122 -9.73 7.77 -0.94
CA ALA A 122 -10.52 8.27 -2.05
C ALA A 122 -10.22 7.54 -3.37
N MET A 123 -8.99 7.07 -3.56
CA MET A 123 -8.60 6.27 -4.74
C MET A 123 -8.92 4.78 -4.56
N ILE A 124 -8.76 4.27 -3.34
CA ILE A 124 -9.00 2.87 -2.99
C ILE A 124 -9.79 2.84 -1.69
N PRO A 125 -11.13 2.76 -1.77
CA PRO A 125 -11.96 2.78 -0.57
C PRO A 125 -11.59 1.65 0.38
N GLY A 126 -11.73 1.89 1.69
CA GLY A 126 -11.20 1.02 2.74
C GLY A 126 -11.64 -0.44 2.61
N ARG A 127 -12.85 -0.71 2.13
CA ARG A 127 -13.38 -2.07 1.94
C ARG A 127 -12.70 -2.81 0.79
N PHE A 128 -12.39 -2.11 -0.31
CA PHE A 128 -11.58 -2.65 -1.39
C PHE A 128 -10.12 -2.84 -0.98
N LEU A 129 -9.58 -1.95 -0.15
CA LEU A 129 -8.23 -2.08 0.40
C LEU A 129 -8.11 -3.28 1.35
N GLU A 130 -9.05 -3.42 2.30
CA GLU A 130 -9.18 -4.59 3.18
C GLU A 130 -9.28 -5.88 2.39
N ALA A 131 -10.20 -5.93 1.42
CA ALA A 131 -10.36 -7.07 0.53
C ALA A 131 -9.06 -7.42 -0.20
N SER A 132 -8.35 -6.41 -0.71
CA SER A 132 -7.06 -6.58 -1.38
C SER A 132 -6.01 -7.16 -0.42
N LEU A 133 -5.89 -6.63 0.80
CA LEU A 133 -4.95 -7.11 1.81
C LEU A 133 -5.24 -8.58 2.21
N ARG A 134 -6.50 -8.90 2.50
CA ARG A 134 -6.95 -10.29 2.80
C ARG A 134 -6.58 -11.25 1.67
N SER A 135 -6.67 -10.79 0.43
CA SER A 135 -6.36 -11.61 -0.73
C SER A 135 -4.86 -11.92 -0.87
N LEU A 136 -3.97 -11.05 -0.36
CA LEU A 136 -2.52 -11.25 -0.42
C LEU A 136 -2.06 -12.49 0.36
N GLY A 137 -2.74 -12.86 1.44
CA GLY A 137 -2.46 -14.09 2.18
C GLY A 137 -2.54 -15.35 1.30
N LYS A 138 -3.52 -15.36 0.39
CA LYS A 138 -3.75 -16.44 -0.60
C LYS A 138 -2.90 -16.29 -1.86
N GLY A 139 -2.17 -15.19 -1.99
CA GLY A 139 -1.37 -14.91 -3.17
C GLY A 139 -0.19 -15.88 -3.34
N LYS A 140 0.12 -16.19 -4.60
CA LYS A 140 1.30 -16.94 -5.01
C LYS A 140 2.43 -15.97 -5.36
N VAL A 141 3.61 -16.24 -4.83
CA VAL A 141 4.82 -15.49 -5.17
C VAL A 141 5.32 -16.00 -6.52
N ASP A 142 5.43 -15.11 -7.49
CA ASP A 142 6.14 -15.34 -8.74
C ASP A 142 7.55 -14.78 -8.56
N GLU A 143 8.49 -15.67 -8.27
CA GLU A 143 9.89 -15.35 -7.97
C GLU A 143 10.61 -14.71 -9.16
N GLY A 144 10.30 -15.16 -10.38
CA GLY A 144 10.90 -14.66 -11.61
C GLY A 144 10.56 -13.19 -11.86
N LYS A 145 9.34 -12.78 -11.50
CA LYS A 145 8.87 -11.38 -11.64
C LYS A 145 8.85 -10.61 -10.32
N LYS A 146 9.28 -11.22 -9.21
CA LYS A 146 9.25 -10.66 -7.85
C LYS A 146 7.91 -10.01 -7.53
N GLN A 147 6.81 -10.69 -7.86
CA GLN A 147 5.45 -10.19 -7.72
C GLN A 147 4.59 -11.17 -6.92
N LEU A 148 3.66 -10.64 -6.16
CA LEU A 148 2.61 -11.42 -5.51
C LEU A 148 1.35 -11.36 -6.39
N ARG A 149 0.85 -12.51 -6.82
CA ARG A 149 -0.37 -12.62 -7.64
C ARG A 149 -1.45 -13.36 -6.89
N VAL A 150 -2.66 -12.81 -6.94
CA VAL A 150 -3.85 -13.44 -6.38
C VAL A 150 -4.76 -13.88 -7.51
N ASN A 151 -5.31 -15.09 -7.42
CA ASN A 151 -6.25 -15.57 -8.43
C ASN A 151 -7.59 -14.85 -8.27
N PRO A 152 -8.30 -14.54 -9.36
CA PRO A 152 -9.62 -13.89 -9.27
C PRO A 152 -10.67 -14.66 -8.46
N GLU A 153 -10.54 -15.99 -8.38
CA GLU A 153 -11.44 -16.86 -7.61
C GLU A 153 -11.26 -16.71 -6.10
N ASP A 154 -10.06 -16.32 -5.67
CA ASP A 154 -9.70 -16.13 -4.25
C ASP A 154 -10.10 -14.74 -3.73
N LEU A 155 -10.51 -13.85 -4.64
CA LEU A 155 -10.88 -12.47 -4.31
C LEU A 155 -12.26 -12.44 -3.63
N PRO A 156 -12.38 -11.75 -2.47
CA PRO A 156 -13.69 -11.54 -1.87
C PRO A 156 -14.57 -10.72 -2.80
N ARG A 157 -15.88 -10.98 -2.76
CA ARG A 157 -16.85 -10.28 -3.59
C ARG A 157 -17.62 -9.26 -2.77
N LEU A 158 -17.41 -7.99 -3.09
CA LEU A 158 -17.98 -6.83 -2.42
C LEU A 158 -19.28 -6.38 -3.11
N ASN A 159 -20.22 -5.93 -2.29
CA ASN A 159 -21.45 -5.27 -2.72
C ASN A 159 -21.30 -3.76 -2.54
N GLU A 160 -20.23 -3.20 -3.10
CA GLU A 160 -19.91 -1.77 -3.01
C GLU A 160 -19.60 -1.22 -4.39
N LYS A 161 -20.00 0.03 -4.61
CA LYS A 161 -19.68 0.74 -5.84
C LYS A 161 -18.27 1.34 -5.73
N PRO A 162 -17.44 1.24 -6.78
CA PRO A 162 -16.21 2.01 -6.87
C PRO A 162 -16.48 3.51 -6.81
N PRO A 163 -15.48 4.32 -6.43
CA PRO A 163 -15.62 5.77 -6.45
C PRO A 163 -15.75 6.27 -7.90
N GLY A 164 -16.56 7.30 -8.10
CA GLY A 164 -16.65 8.01 -9.39
C GLY A 164 -15.52 9.03 -9.54
N ARG A 165 -15.22 9.46 -10.77
CA ARG A 165 -14.15 10.45 -11.02
C ARG A 165 -14.37 11.76 -10.27
N ALA A 166 -15.59 12.30 -10.28
CA ALA A 166 -15.93 13.51 -9.54
C ALA A 166 -15.67 13.39 -8.02
N GLN A 167 -15.92 12.21 -7.43
CA GLN A 167 -15.64 11.97 -6.02
C GLN A 167 -14.13 11.98 -5.74
N VAL A 168 -13.34 11.37 -6.61
CA VAL A 168 -11.87 11.37 -6.50
C VAL A 168 -11.31 12.78 -6.65
N GLU A 169 -11.77 13.52 -7.66
CA GLU A 169 -11.31 14.89 -7.90
C GLU A 169 -11.72 15.85 -6.77
N ALA A 170 -12.88 15.65 -6.14
CA ALA A 170 -13.27 16.42 -4.96
C ALA A 170 -12.31 16.18 -3.77
N ALA A 171 -11.76 14.97 -3.63
CA ALA A 171 -10.87 14.61 -2.54
C ALA A 171 -9.39 14.95 -2.83
N LEU A 172 -8.94 14.86 -4.08
CA LEU A 172 -7.54 15.01 -4.47
C LEU A 172 -7.25 16.29 -5.26
N GLY A 173 -8.27 17.01 -5.69
CA GLY A 173 -8.18 18.04 -6.74
C GLY A 173 -8.01 17.42 -8.14
N PRO A 174 -7.84 18.25 -9.19
CA PRO A 174 -7.74 17.78 -10.57
C PRO A 174 -6.47 16.94 -10.82
N PRO A 175 -6.50 15.89 -11.65
CA PRO A 175 -5.30 15.08 -11.93
C PRO A 175 -4.19 15.90 -12.58
N SER A 176 -2.95 15.41 -12.46
CA SER A 176 -1.78 16.01 -13.11
C SER A 176 -1.83 15.88 -14.64
N GLU A 177 -2.56 14.88 -15.15
CA GLU A 177 -2.78 14.61 -16.57
C GLU A 177 -4.05 13.78 -16.76
N VAL A 178 -4.77 14.04 -17.87
CA VAL A 178 -5.89 13.22 -18.33
C VAL A 178 -5.60 12.76 -19.75
N SER A 179 -5.80 11.47 -20.02
CA SER A 179 -5.66 10.88 -21.35
C SER A 179 -6.65 9.74 -21.56
N GLU A 180 -6.61 9.11 -22.73
CA GLU A 180 -7.37 7.90 -23.02
C GLU A 180 -6.43 6.70 -23.13
N ASP A 181 -6.78 5.57 -22.51
CA ASP A 181 -6.02 4.33 -22.60
C ASP A 181 -6.97 3.11 -22.71
N GLY A 182 -6.98 2.48 -23.88
CA GLY A 182 -7.80 1.29 -24.13
C GLY A 182 -9.29 1.52 -23.90
N GLY A 183 -9.82 2.61 -24.46
CA GLY A 183 -11.23 3.01 -24.36
C GLY A 183 -11.67 3.41 -22.96
N LYS A 184 -10.74 3.83 -22.10
CA LYS A 184 -11.01 4.31 -20.74
C LYS A 184 -10.46 5.71 -20.56
N THR A 185 -11.13 6.50 -19.74
CA THR A 185 -10.59 7.76 -19.28
C THR A 185 -9.52 7.48 -18.22
N LEU A 186 -8.28 7.87 -18.50
CA LEU A 186 -7.14 7.71 -17.62
C LEU A 186 -6.84 9.05 -16.93
N SER A 187 -6.96 9.09 -15.60
CA SER A 187 -6.47 10.20 -14.78
C SER A 187 -5.17 9.81 -14.09
N ILE A 188 -4.14 10.64 -14.23
CA ILE A 188 -2.82 10.41 -13.64
C ILE A 188 -2.56 11.46 -12.56
N TYR A 189 -2.42 10.99 -11.32
CA TYR A 189 -1.98 11.78 -10.19
C TYR A 189 -0.50 11.50 -9.94
N ARG A 190 0.30 12.56 -9.83
CA ARG A 190 1.73 12.47 -9.53
C ARG A 190 2.00 13.09 -8.18
N PHE A 191 2.91 12.47 -7.45
CA PHE A 191 3.31 12.94 -6.14
C PHE A 191 4.82 12.86 -5.97
N GLN A 192 5.35 13.68 -5.08
CA GLN A 192 6.72 13.62 -4.62
C GLN A 192 6.74 13.61 -3.10
N THR A 193 7.56 12.74 -2.53
CA THR A 193 7.72 12.71 -1.07
C THR A 193 8.83 13.63 -0.61
N ASP A 194 8.55 14.36 0.47
CA ASP A 194 9.57 15.08 1.21
C ASP A 194 10.32 14.08 2.11
N THR A 195 11.62 13.97 1.91
CA THR A 195 12.46 13.02 2.66
C THR A 195 13.90 13.48 2.66
N LEU A 196 14.51 13.41 3.85
CA LEU A 196 15.89 13.81 4.09
C LEU A 196 16.88 12.95 3.31
N TYR A 197 16.59 11.66 3.13
CA TYR A 197 17.52 10.74 2.51
C TYR A 197 16.81 9.65 1.71
N VAL A 198 17.38 9.39 0.54
CA VAL A 198 17.06 8.23 -0.29
C VAL A 198 18.38 7.58 -0.64
N LYS A 199 18.43 6.26 -0.55
CA LYS A 199 19.64 5.50 -0.88
C LYS A 199 20.04 5.77 -2.34
N PRO A 200 21.34 5.97 -2.64
CA PRO A 200 21.83 5.99 -4.02
C PRO A 200 21.31 4.80 -4.82
N ASP A 201 21.01 5.03 -6.10
CA ASP A 201 20.39 4.09 -7.06
C ASP A 201 18.88 3.83 -6.85
N TYR A 202 18.25 4.53 -5.91
CA TYR A 202 16.82 4.43 -5.59
C TYR A 202 16.11 5.79 -5.53
N GLU A 203 16.68 6.82 -6.14
CA GLU A 203 16.17 8.20 -6.16
C GLU A 203 14.76 8.28 -6.75
N ASP A 204 14.41 7.36 -7.65
CA ASP A 204 13.10 7.27 -8.27
C ASP A 204 11.98 6.96 -7.26
N ARG A 205 12.33 6.52 -6.04
CA ARG A 205 11.38 6.31 -4.93
C ARG A 205 10.89 7.60 -4.28
N ARG A 206 11.52 8.74 -4.58
CA ARG A 206 10.99 10.06 -4.23
C ARG A 206 9.68 10.34 -4.94
N PHE A 207 9.47 9.73 -6.11
CA PHE A 207 8.30 9.96 -6.93
C PHE A 207 7.28 8.83 -6.77
N ALA A 208 6.02 9.23 -6.69
CA ALA A 208 4.88 8.34 -6.64
C ALA A 208 3.85 8.73 -7.70
N TYR A 209 3.02 7.77 -8.08
CA TYR A 209 1.90 8.03 -8.96
C TYR A 209 0.71 7.14 -8.64
N ALA A 210 -0.47 7.60 -9.02
CA ALA A 210 -1.68 6.81 -9.13
C ALA A 210 -2.30 7.03 -10.51
N LYS A 211 -2.47 5.93 -11.24
CA LYS A 211 -3.19 5.86 -12.52
C LYS A 211 -4.57 5.29 -12.25
N LEU A 212 -5.58 6.10 -12.50
CA LEU A 212 -6.99 5.78 -12.26
C LEU A 212 -7.70 5.64 -13.60
N TYR A 213 -8.27 4.46 -13.84
CA TYR A 213 -8.93 4.10 -15.08
C TYR A 213 -10.44 4.09 -14.87
N PHE A 214 -11.14 5.03 -15.46
CA PHE A 214 -12.59 5.20 -15.35
C PHE A 214 -13.31 4.63 -16.57
N ASP A 215 -14.51 4.09 -16.33
CA ASP A 215 -15.44 3.75 -17.40
C ASP A 215 -15.98 5.03 -18.05
N PRO A 216 -15.91 5.20 -19.39
CA PRO A 216 -16.40 6.44 -20.02
C PRO A 216 -17.92 6.63 -19.94
N ALA A 217 -18.70 5.56 -19.75
CA ALA A 217 -20.16 5.63 -19.73
C ALA A 217 -20.69 5.88 -18.31
N SER A 218 -20.17 5.17 -17.30
CA SER A 218 -20.60 5.34 -15.91
C SER A 218 -19.76 6.32 -15.09
N ASP A 219 -18.57 6.71 -15.57
CA ASP A 219 -17.58 7.51 -14.85
C ASP A 219 -17.08 6.87 -13.53
N GLU A 220 -17.34 5.55 -13.37
CA GLU A 220 -16.91 4.75 -12.22
C GLU A 220 -15.48 4.24 -12.39
N LEU A 221 -14.73 4.21 -11.29
CA LEU A 221 -13.36 3.71 -11.28
C LEU A 221 -13.32 2.20 -11.47
N GLN A 222 -12.72 1.74 -12.57
CA GLN A 222 -12.58 0.32 -12.88
C GLN A 222 -11.28 -0.27 -12.32
N LYS A 223 -10.19 0.51 -12.36
CA LYS A 223 -8.86 0.03 -11.97
C LYS A 223 -7.99 1.15 -11.42
N VAL A 224 -7.18 0.82 -10.42
CA VAL A 224 -6.03 1.63 -9.98
C VAL A 224 -4.74 0.90 -10.30
N THR A 225 -3.74 1.64 -10.73
CA THR A 225 -2.34 1.21 -10.69
C THR A 225 -1.52 2.32 -10.06
N ALA A 226 -0.87 2.02 -8.95
CA ALA A 226 -0.11 3.01 -8.21
C ALA A 226 1.30 2.52 -7.88
N ARG A 227 2.19 3.49 -7.69
CA ARG A 227 3.56 3.28 -7.23
C ARG A 227 3.85 4.23 -6.08
N PHE A 228 4.22 3.69 -4.93
CA PHE A 228 4.68 4.44 -3.76
C PHE A 228 5.91 3.77 -3.18
N LEU A 229 6.98 4.53 -2.87
CA LEU A 229 8.24 4.02 -2.30
C LEU A 229 8.88 2.85 -3.09
N GLY A 230 8.67 2.80 -4.41
CA GLY A 230 9.14 1.71 -5.27
C GLY A 230 8.23 0.48 -5.32
N LEU A 231 7.23 0.39 -4.45
CA LEU A 231 6.21 -0.67 -4.50
C LEU A 231 5.15 -0.32 -5.52
N LYS A 232 4.89 -1.25 -6.45
CA LYS A 232 3.80 -1.14 -7.42
C LYS A 232 2.66 -2.04 -6.99
N PHE A 233 1.44 -1.51 -6.98
CA PHE A 233 0.23 -2.29 -6.78
C PHE A 233 -0.81 -1.95 -7.83
N SER A 234 -1.69 -2.90 -8.10
CA SER A 234 -2.74 -2.78 -9.10
C SER A 234 -4.00 -3.47 -8.59
N VAL A 235 -5.10 -2.73 -8.53
CA VAL A 235 -6.40 -3.22 -8.09
C VAL A 235 -7.38 -3.05 -9.24
N ASP A 236 -8.03 -4.14 -9.65
CA ASP A 236 -9.10 -4.13 -10.66
C ASP A 236 -10.42 -4.37 -9.93
N PHE A 237 -11.19 -3.30 -9.69
CA PHE A 237 -12.40 -3.35 -8.87
C PHE A 237 -13.47 -4.26 -9.47
N ARG A 238 -13.50 -4.41 -10.79
CA ARG A 238 -14.42 -5.31 -11.49
C ARG A 238 -14.23 -6.77 -11.09
N LYS A 239 -13.03 -7.13 -10.62
CA LYS A 239 -12.75 -8.49 -10.10
C LYS A 239 -13.17 -8.66 -8.64
N LEU A 240 -13.35 -7.56 -7.91
CA LEU A 240 -13.73 -7.53 -6.50
C LEU A 240 -15.24 -7.34 -6.29
N ILE A 241 -15.98 -6.85 -7.29
CA ILE A 241 -17.43 -6.63 -7.16
C ILE A 241 -18.20 -7.92 -7.46
N LYS A 242 -19.33 -8.15 -6.76
CA LYS A 242 -20.35 -9.12 -7.23
C LYS A 242 -21.03 -8.54 -8.46
N LEU A 243 -20.87 -9.20 -9.60
CA LEU A 243 -21.76 -8.95 -10.74
C LEU A 243 -23.15 -9.45 -10.34
N GLU A 244 -24.05 -8.55 -9.97
CA GLU A 244 -25.47 -8.87 -9.98
C GLU A 244 -25.82 -9.16 -11.44
N ALA A 245 -26.29 -10.37 -11.70
CA ALA A 245 -26.89 -10.68 -12.99
C ALA A 245 -28.07 -9.73 -13.15
N ILE A 246 -27.93 -8.73 -14.04
CA ILE A 246 -29.07 -7.96 -14.52
C ILE A 246 -30.01 -9.00 -15.11
N GLY A 247 -31.16 -9.20 -14.44
CA GLY A 247 -32.12 -10.22 -14.80
C GLY A 247 -32.42 -10.14 -16.29
N LYS A 248 -32.40 -11.29 -16.96
CA LYS A 248 -33.13 -11.45 -18.22
C LYS A 248 -34.56 -11.00 -17.91
N GLY A 249 -34.97 -9.87 -18.48
CA GLY A 249 -36.36 -9.44 -18.43
C GLY A 249 -37.21 -10.56 -19.02
N GLU A 250 -38.01 -11.18 -18.18
CA GLU A 250 -39.23 -11.85 -18.62
C GLU A 250 -40.22 -10.76 -19.01
N LYS A 251 -40.37 -10.53 -20.31
CA LYS A 251 -41.64 -10.51 -21.04
C LYS A 251 -41.40 -10.26 -22.53
#